data_AF-A0A960QCF6-F1
#
_entry.id   AF-A0A960QCF6-F1
#
_cell.length_a   1.000
_cell.length_b   1.000
_cell.length_c   1.000
_cell.angle_alpha   90.00
_cell.angle_beta   90.00
_cell.angle_gamma   90.00
#
_symmetry.space_group_name_H-M   'P 1'
#
loop_
_entity.id
_entity.type
_entity.pdbx_description
1 polymer ?
#
loop_
_entity_poly.entity_id
_entity_poly.type
_entity_poly.pdbx_seq_one_letter_code
_entity_poly.pdbx_strand_id
1 'polypeptide(L)'
;MSLTTKLFATRTLTTAGALALTVLVASPSYAYRMIQNTSVGRVSAGAAVTCSNSGGFTHWTTAAISWRLNTAGQGSGKSGALSAAMSAWTNVTSANHTLTYAGTTTKGWATDGTNTILWSTGNGCTGSCLALTALVLQSGQKIVETDITFNASYSWQTNGTDYDTQAVAAHELGHTLGIHHTNLTSTPRPTMYASYFGSTGRTLETDDKSALHCSQSKYPVN
;
A
#
# COMPACT_ATOMS: atom_id res chain seq x y z
N MET A 1 -29.43 -45.45 74.54
CA MET A 1 -29.46 -44.17 73.82
C MET A 1 -28.06 -43.59 73.79
N SER A 2 -27.36 -43.72 72.67
CA SER A 2 -26.27 -42.83 72.28
C SER A 2 -26.05 -43.02 70.79
N LEU A 3 -26.31 -41.96 70.01
CA LEU A 3 -26.13 -41.91 68.57
C LEU A 3 -24.63 -41.93 68.24
N THR A 4 -24.23 -42.67 67.22
CA THR A 4 -22.96 -42.40 66.55
C THR A 4 -23.15 -42.51 65.04
N THR A 5 -23.14 -41.35 64.42
CA THR A 5 -23.41 -41.06 63.01
C THR A 5 -22.26 -41.56 62.13
N LYS A 6 -22.61 -42.20 61.01
CA LYS A 6 -21.66 -42.63 59.96
C LYS A 6 -20.99 -41.42 59.31
N LEU A 7 -19.66 -41.40 59.33
CA LEU A 7 -18.82 -40.43 58.62
C LEU A 7 -18.75 -40.81 57.13
N PHE A 8 -19.26 -39.95 56.24
CA PHE A 8 -19.00 -40.04 54.80
C PHE A 8 -17.67 -39.35 54.48
N ALA A 9 -16.74 -40.08 53.89
CA ALA A 9 -15.48 -39.53 53.41
C ALA A 9 -15.67 -38.86 52.04
N THR A 10 -15.62 -37.54 52.01
CA THR A 10 -15.62 -36.73 50.78
C THR A 10 -14.22 -36.80 50.15
N ARG A 11 -14.11 -37.39 48.95
CA ARG A 11 -12.87 -37.37 48.15
C ARG A 11 -12.69 -35.98 47.55
N THR A 12 -11.65 -35.27 47.98
CA THR A 12 -11.21 -34.02 47.37
C THR A 12 -10.58 -34.31 46.01
N LEU A 13 -11.23 -33.92 44.92
CA LEU A 13 -10.61 -33.84 43.59
C LEU A 13 -9.76 -32.57 43.55
N THR A 14 -8.44 -32.71 43.51
CA THR A 14 -7.53 -31.62 43.15
C THR A 14 -7.49 -31.50 41.63
N THR A 15 -8.15 -30.48 41.10
CA THR A 15 -8.01 -30.07 39.70
C THR A 15 -6.70 -29.30 39.53
N ALA A 16 -5.68 -29.96 38.99
CA ALA A 16 -4.48 -29.29 38.53
C ALA A 16 -4.83 -28.49 37.25
N GLY A 17 -4.90 -27.16 37.38
CA GLY A 17 -5.07 -26.26 36.25
C GLY A 17 -3.82 -26.28 35.36
N ALA A 18 -3.95 -26.85 34.16
CA ALA A 18 -2.93 -26.71 33.14
C ALA A 18 -2.99 -25.27 32.60
N LEU A 19 -2.03 -24.42 32.99
CA LEU A 19 -1.76 -23.19 32.26
C LEU A 19 -1.24 -23.57 30.88
N ALA A 20 -2.11 -23.48 29.87
CA ALA A 20 -1.69 -23.47 28.48
C ALA A 20 -0.89 -22.17 28.27
N LEU A 21 0.44 -22.28 28.35
CA LEU A 21 1.35 -21.23 27.93
C LEU A 21 1.27 -21.17 26.40
N THR A 22 0.36 -20.34 25.89
CA THR A 22 0.35 -19.95 24.48
C THR A 22 1.63 -19.18 24.23
N VAL A 23 2.66 -19.88 23.73
CA VAL A 23 3.79 -19.23 23.07
C VAL A 23 3.18 -18.53 21.85
N LEU A 24 2.94 -17.22 22.00
CA LEU A 24 2.65 -16.32 20.89
C LEU A 24 3.87 -16.37 19.98
N VAL A 25 3.80 -17.23 18.97
CA VAL A 25 4.75 -17.25 17.87
C VAL A 25 4.72 -15.84 17.29
N ALA A 26 5.85 -15.13 17.37
CA ALA A 26 5.96 -13.77 16.88
C ALA A 26 5.38 -13.70 15.46
N SER A 27 4.41 -12.81 15.25
CA SER A 27 3.86 -12.56 13.91
C SER A 27 5.03 -12.34 12.95
N PRO A 28 5.06 -13.06 11.81
CA PRO A 28 6.22 -13.09 10.93
C PRO A 28 6.57 -11.67 10.50
N SER A 29 7.86 -11.43 10.30
CA SER A 29 8.36 -10.30 9.53
C SER A 29 7.40 -10.03 8.37
N TYR A 30 6.72 -8.89 8.39
CA TYR A 30 5.70 -8.58 7.42
C TYR A 30 6.23 -8.77 5.99
N ALA A 31 5.39 -9.30 5.11
CA ALA A 31 5.80 -9.69 3.76
C ALA A 31 5.79 -8.51 2.78
N TYR A 32 5.18 -7.37 3.16
CA TYR A 32 5.37 -6.10 2.49
C TYR A 32 6.87 -5.77 2.34
N ARG A 33 7.17 -5.00 1.32
CA ARG A 33 8.51 -4.47 1.06
C ARG A 33 8.42 -2.96 0.86
N MET A 34 9.52 -2.27 1.15
CA MET A 34 9.68 -0.84 0.90
C MET A 34 10.63 -0.65 -0.28
N ILE A 35 10.49 0.46 -1.00
CA ILE A 35 11.36 0.81 -2.13
C ILE A 35 12.63 1.46 -1.56
N GLN A 36 13.80 0.86 -1.78
CA GLN A 36 15.07 1.52 -1.55
C GLN A 36 15.68 1.97 -2.88
N ASN A 37 15.97 3.26 -3.00
CA ASN A 37 16.76 3.80 -4.10
C ASN A 37 17.52 5.04 -3.62
N THR A 38 18.85 4.97 -3.61
CA THR A 38 19.73 6.04 -3.13
C THR A 38 20.10 7.06 -4.21
N SER A 39 19.66 6.86 -5.46
CA SER A 39 19.87 7.80 -6.55
C SER A 39 19.02 9.05 -6.34
N VAL A 40 19.57 10.21 -6.73
CA VAL A 40 18.85 11.48 -6.78
C VAL A 40 18.28 11.69 -8.18
N GLY A 41 17.10 12.27 -8.26
CA GLY A 41 16.36 12.51 -9.49
C GLY A 41 15.28 11.47 -9.73
N ARG A 42 14.84 11.37 -10.98
CA ARG A 42 13.68 10.57 -11.37
C ARG A 42 14.02 9.10 -11.52
N VAL A 43 13.28 8.23 -10.83
CA VAL A 43 13.45 6.78 -10.82
C VAL A 43 12.10 6.09 -10.94
N SER A 44 12.06 4.91 -11.57
CA SER A 44 10.85 4.08 -11.69
C SER A 44 11.09 2.64 -11.21
N ALA A 45 12.19 2.43 -10.49
CA ALA A 45 12.60 1.14 -9.93
C ALA A 45 13.40 1.37 -8.65
N GLY A 46 13.46 0.35 -7.79
CA GLY A 46 14.27 0.34 -6.58
C GLY A 46 14.38 -1.08 -6.02
N ALA A 47 15.28 -1.28 -5.07
CA ALA A 47 15.42 -2.57 -4.40
C ALA A 47 14.27 -2.77 -3.40
N ALA A 48 13.75 -4.00 -3.35
CA ALA A 48 12.78 -4.41 -2.34
C ALA A 48 13.49 -4.65 -1.00
N VAL A 49 13.16 -3.88 0.02
CA VAL A 49 13.77 -4.02 1.36
C VAL A 49 12.72 -4.20 2.46
N THR A 50 13.14 -4.74 3.61
CA THR A 50 12.30 -4.81 4.80
C THR A 50 12.21 -3.45 5.51
N CYS A 51 11.19 -3.26 6.35
CA CYS A 51 11.06 -2.07 7.20
C CYS A 51 12.32 -1.77 8.03
N SER A 52 12.97 -2.84 8.53
CA SER A 52 14.15 -2.77 9.38
C SER A 52 15.46 -2.53 8.63
N ASN A 53 15.44 -2.40 7.30
CA ASN A 53 16.66 -2.19 6.52
C ASN A 53 17.40 -0.92 6.98
N SER A 54 18.69 -1.07 7.29
CA SER A 54 19.56 -0.01 7.81
C SER A 54 19.89 1.07 6.78
N GLY A 55 19.89 0.73 5.50
CA GLY A 55 20.05 1.68 4.40
C GLY A 55 18.83 2.60 4.20
N GLY A 56 17.73 2.37 4.92
CA GLY A 56 16.50 3.15 4.78
C GLY A 56 15.76 2.87 3.47
N PHE A 57 14.69 3.63 3.23
CA PHE A 57 13.87 3.50 2.03
C PHE A 57 13.21 4.84 1.69
N THR A 58 12.62 4.92 0.51
CA THR A 58 11.98 6.13 0.01
C THR A 58 10.79 6.53 0.86
N HIS A 59 10.69 7.81 1.21
CA HIS A 59 9.62 8.32 2.06
C HIS A 59 9.27 9.77 1.72
N TRP A 60 8.02 10.14 1.96
CA TRP A 60 7.61 11.54 1.98
C TRP A 60 8.02 12.20 3.29
N THR A 61 8.27 13.50 3.25
CA THR A 61 8.47 14.33 4.45
C THR A 61 7.27 15.21 4.78
N THR A 62 6.18 15.08 4.02
CA THR A 62 4.95 15.86 4.16
C THR A 62 3.74 14.92 4.24
N ALA A 63 2.79 15.21 5.13
CA ALA A 63 1.60 14.38 5.27
C ALA A 63 0.59 14.57 4.12
N ALA A 64 0.48 15.78 3.56
CA ALA A 64 -0.47 16.10 2.50
C ALA A 64 0.18 15.97 1.11
N ILE A 65 -0.26 14.98 0.34
CA ILE A 65 0.24 14.69 -1.01
C ILE A 65 -0.90 14.93 -2.00
N SER A 66 -0.78 16.01 -2.77
CA SER A 66 -1.78 16.40 -3.77
C SER A 66 -1.47 15.83 -5.14
N TRP A 67 -2.49 15.38 -5.85
CA TRP A 67 -2.41 14.83 -7.20
C TRP A 67 -3.24 15.63 -8.18
N ARG A 68 -2.74 15.80 -9.40
CA ARG A 68 -3.49 16.36 -10.53
C ARG A 68 -3.66 15.34 -11.63
N LEU A 69 -4.77 15.45 -12.34
CA LEU A 69 -5.12 14.56 -13.44
C LEU A 69 -4.90 15.23 -14.79
N ASN A 70 -4.03 14.66 -15.62
CA ASN A 70 -4.01 14.98 -17.03
C ASN A 70 -5.19 14.29 -17.72
N THR A 71 -6.09 15.09 -18.28
CA THR A 71 -7.34 14.59 -18.87
C THR A 71 -7.20 14.10 -20.30
N ALA A 72 -6.04 14.25 -20.93
CA ALA A 72 -5.79 13.77 -22.28
C ALA A 72 -5.85 12.23 -22.32
N GLY A 73 -6.66 11.69 -23.23
CA GLY A 73 -6.74 10.25 -23.49
C GLY A 73 -7.35 9.38 -22.39
N GLN A 74 -7.80 9.95 -21.26
CA GLN A 74 -8.25 9.18 -20.09
C GLN A 74 -9.62 8.47 -20.29
N GLY A 75 -10.50 8.99 -21.15
CA GLY A 75 -11.90 8.54 -21.26
C GLY A 75 -12.81 9.06 -20.13
N SER A 76 -13.98 8.46 -19.94
CA SER A 76 -14.96 8.92 -18.93
C SER A 76 -14.73 8.28 -17.55
N GLY A 77 -15.20 8.97 -16.49
CA GLY A 77 -15.31 8.44 -15.13
C GLY A 77 -14.00 8.30 -14.33
N LYS A 78 -12.84 8.64 -14.92
CA LYS A 78 -11.54 8.36 -14.32
C LYS A 78 -11.25 9.19 -13.07
N SER A 79 -11.64 10.46 -13.02
CA SER A 79 -11.46 11.29 -11.81
C SER A 79 -12.10 10.68 -10.57
N GLY A 80 -13.31 10.12 -10.68
CA GLY A 80 -13.98 9.44 -9.56
C GLY A 80 -13.26 8.17 -9.10
N ALA A 81 -12.78 7.35 -10.05
CA ALA A 81 -12.00 6.15 -9.75
C ALA A 81 -10.67 6.49 -9.04
N LEU A 82 -9.96 7.53 -9.51
CA LEU A 82 -8.72 7.99 -8.90
C LEU A 82 -8.95 8.55 -7.49
N SER A 83 -9.98 9.37 -7.29
CA SER A 83 -10.35 9.87 -5.96
C SER A 83 -10.67 8.73 -5.00
N ALA A 84 -11.38 7.68 -5.44
CA ALA A 84 -11.67 6.53 -4.60
C ALA A 84 -10.41 5.73 -4.22
N ALA A 85 -9.46 5.58 -5.14
CA ALA A 85 -8.16 4.96 -4.85
C ALA A 85 -7.33 5.78 -3.86
N MET A 86 -7.32 7.11 -3.98
CA MET A 86 -6.69 8.00 -3.00
C MET A 86 -7.35 7.88 -1.63
N SER A 87 -8.69 7.84 -1.56
CA SER A 87 -9.41 7.64 -0.30
C SER A 87 -9.08 6.31 0.37
N ALA A 88 -8.83 5.24 -0.38
CA ALA A 88 -8.46 3.95 0.21
C ALA A 88 -7.18 4.04 1.05
N TRP A 89 -6.16 4.77 0.55
CA TRP A 89 -4.93 5.04 1.28
C TRP A 89 -5.10 6.07 2.40
N THR A 90 -5.77 7.20 2.12
CA THR A 90 -6.05 8.24 3.13
C THR A 90 -6.78 7.68 4.35
N ASN A 91 -7.67 6.70 4.17
CA ASN A 91 -8.47 6.11 5.25
C ASN A 91 -7.71 5.07 6.10
N VAL A 92 -6.41 4.84 5.86
CA VAL A 92 -5.59 3.96 6.70
C VAL A 92 -5.28 4.66 8.02
N THR A 93 -6.07 4.36 9.06
CA THR A 93 -6.03 5.05 10.36
C THR A 93 -4.75 4.86 11.17
N SER A 94 -3.93 3.84 10.83
CA SER A 94 -2.62 3.62 11.44
C SER A 94 -1.52 4.52 10.87
N ALA A 95 -1.88 5.47 10.01
CA ALA A 95 -0.99 6.32 9.24
C ALA A 95 -1.53 7.77 9.23
N ASN A 96 -0.66 8.75 9.47
CA ASN A 96 -0.92 10.18 9.35
C ASN A 96 -0.50 10.71 7.96
N HIS A 97 -1.37 10.56 6.96
CA HIS A 97 -1.19 11.18 5.65
C HIS A 97 -2.54 11.38 4.95
N THR A 98 -2.54 12.22 3.91
CA THR A 98 -3.70 12.48 3.07
C THR A 98 -3.28 12.53 1.61
N LEU A 99 -3.89 11.67 0.79
CA LEU A 99 -3.86 11.79 -0.65
C LEU A 99 -5.08 12.59 -1.12
N THR A 100 -4.85 13.65 -1.88
CA THR A 100 -5.92 14.58 -2.30
C THR A 100 -5.94 14.76 -3.81
N TYR A 101 -7.12 14.67 -4.41
CA TYR A 101 -7.35 15.09 -5.79
C TYR A 101 -7.43 16.63 -5.86
N ALA A 102 -6.44 17.26 -6.48
CA ALA A 102 -6.26 18.71 -6.59
C ALA A 102 -6.70 19.28 -7.95
N GLY A 103 -7.56 18.55 -8.67
CA GLY A 103 -8.10 18.96 -9.96
C GLY A 103 -7.27 18.49 -11.15
N THR A 104 -7.48 19.15 -12.29
CA THR A 104 -6.86 18.76 -13.57
C THR A 104 -5.55 19.51 -13.83
N THR A 105 -4.79 19.01 -14.80
CA THR A 105 -3.56 19.62 -15.32
C THR A 105 -3.37 19.25 -16.80
N THR A 106 -2.46 19.94 -17.49
CA THR A 106 -1.95 19.54 -18.83
C THR A 106 -0.54 18.96 -18.75
N LYS A 107 0.07 18.96 -17.57
CA LYS A 107 1.40 18.39 -17.30
C LYS A 107 1.42 16.89 -17.56
N GLY A 108 2.59 16.38 -17.94
CA GLY A 108 2.76 15.00 -18.41
C GLY A 108 3.67 14.18 -17.50
N TRP A 109 4.32 13.18 -18.09
CA TRP A 109 5.31 12.32 -17.43
C TRP A 109 6.68 13.03 -17.39
N ALA A 110 6.92 13.86 -16.38
CA ALA A 110 8.09 14.73 -16.31
C ALA A 110 8.42 15.13 -14.85
N THR A 111 9.64 15.58 -14.59
CA THR A 111 9.98 16.23 -13.31
C THR A 111 9.67 17.72 -13.42
N ASP A 112 8.52 18.14 -12.91
CA ASP A 112 8.01 19.50 -13.04
C ASP A 112 7.37 20.05 -11.75
N GLY A 113 7.54 19.36 -10.63
CA GLY A 113 7.00 19.70 -9.32
C GLY A 113 5.50 19.47 -9.19
N THR A 114 4.90 18.59 -10.00
CA THR A 114 3.47 18.27 -9.89
C THR A 114 3.22 16.79 -9.99
N ASN A 115 2.62 16.24 -8.95
CA ASN A 115 2.26 14.84 -8.98
C ASN A 115 1.14 14.60 -9.99
N THR A 116 1.44 13.91 -11.09
CA THR A 116 0.53 13.80 -12.23
C THR A 116 0.10 12.37 -12.51
N ILE A 117 -1.20 12.14 -12.56
CA ILE A 117 -1.79 10.91 -13.12
C ILE A 117 -2.17 11.17 -14.58
N LEU A 118 -1.70 10.33 -15.50
CA LEU A 118 -1.92 10.50 -16.94
C LEU A 118 -2.05 9.17 -17.71
N TRP A 119 -2.54 9.26 -18.94
CA TRP A 119 -2.54 8.18 -19.92
C TRP A 119 -1.56 8.49 -21.04
N SER A 120 -0.62 7.59 -21.32
CA SER A 120 0.38 7.81 -22.37
C SER A 120 0.97 6.50 -22.91
N THR A 121 1.74 6.63 -23.98
CA THR A 121 2.60 5.57 -24.56
C THR A 121 4.03 6.10 -24.67
N GLY A 122 5.03 5.20 -24.69
CA GLY A 122 6.43 5.59 -24.94
C GLY A 122 7.18 6.17 -23.73
N ASN A 123 6.67 5.98 -22.51
CA ASN A 123 7.24 6.53 -21.28
C ASN A 123 7.92 5.48 -20.37
N GLY A 124 8.22 4.31 -20.93
CA GLY A 124 8.78 3.15 -20.25
C GLY A 124 7.76 2.06 -19.93
N CYS A 125 6.46 2.39 -19.86
CA CYS A 125 5.41 1.39 -19.69
C CYS A 125 4.95 0.90 -21.08
N THR A 126 5.42 -0.28 -21.49
CA THR A 126 5.15 -0.88 -22.80
C THR A 126 4.78 -2.36 -22.68
N GLY A 127 4.25 -2.95 -23.76
CA GLY A 127 3.84 -4.35 -23.76
C GLY A 127 2.81 -4.65 -22.67
N SER A 128 3.11 -5.62 -21.80
CA SER A 128 2.23 -6.05 -20.70
C SER A 128 2.21 -5.11 -19.48
N CYS A 129 2.98 -4.02 -19.50
CA CYS A 129 2.93 -3.01 -18.45
C CYS A 129 1.59 -2.27 -18.49
N LEU A 130 0.83 -2.33 -17.40
CA LEU A 130 -0.45 -1.67 -17.25
C LEU A 130 -0.28 -0.21 -16.82
N ALA A 131 0.52 0.02 -15.79
CA ALA A 131 0.87 1.35 -15.32
C ALA A 131 2.29 1.36 -14.74
N LEU A 132 2.81 2.56 -14.55
CA LEU A 132 4.13 2.78 -13.95
C LEU A 132 4.09 4.02 -13.05
N THR A 133 4.72 3.89 -11.89
CA THR A 133 4.99 5.01 -10.98
C THR A 133 6.44 5.45 -11.12
N ALA A 134 6.66 6.76 -11.23
CA ALA A 134 7.99 7.37 -11.12
C ALA A 134 8.05 8.21 -9.85
N LEU A 135 9.15 8.12 -9.12
CA LEU A 135 9.45 8.98 -7.97
C LEU A 135 10.58 9.93 -8.37
N VAL A 136 10.52 11.17 -7.91
CA VAL A 136 11.65 12.10 -7.91
C VAL A 136 12.22 12.14 -6.51
N LEU A 137 13.46 11.67 -6.37
CA LEU A 137 14.12 11.51 -5.08
C LEU A 137 15.16 12.59 -4.86
N GLN A 138 15.24 13.07 -3.63
CA GLN A 138 16.35 13.87 -3.11
C GLN A 138 17.24 13.03 -2.18
N SER A 139 18.36 13.62 -1.75
CA SER A 139 19.27 13.00 -0.77
C SER A 139 18.51 12.51 0.46
N GLY A 140 18.89 11.31 0.93
CA GLY A 140 18.19 10.60 1.99
C GLY A 140 16.93 9.86 1.52
N GLN A 141 16.76 9.64 0.21
CA GLN A 141 15.61 8.94 -0.38
C GLN A 141 14.28 9.66 -0.15
N LYS A 142 14.32 10.99 -0.06
CA LYS A 142 13.12 11.81 0.16
C LYS A 142 12.37 11.97 -1.15
N ILE A 143 11.11 11.56 -1.17
CA ILE A 143 10.23 11.77 -2.31
C ILE A 143 9.80 13.23 -2.30
N VAL A 144 9.97 13.92 -3.43
CA VAL A 144 9.53 15.32 -3.61
C VAL A 144 8.51 15.50 -4.72
N GLU A 145 8.38 14.51 -5.60
CA GLU A 145 7.41 14.46 -6.69
C GLU A 145 7.20 13.01 -7.11
N THR A 146 6.04 12.70 -7.67
CA THR A 146 5.68 11.38 -8.19
C THR A 146 4.75 11.50 -9.39
N ASP A 147 4.94 10.68 -10.41
CA ASP A 147 4.00 10.56 -11.52
C ASP A 147 3.46 9.14 -11.61
N ILE A 148 2.21 8.99 -12.06
CA ILE A 148 1.63 7.71 -12.44
C ILE A 148 1.19 7.80 -13.89
N THR A 149 1.69 6.88 -14.71
CA THR A 149 1.20 6.73 -16.08
C THR A 149 0.51 5.41 -16.29
N PHE A 150 -0.70 5.48 -16.82
CA PHE A 150 -1.44 4.36 -17.36
C PHE A 150 -1.05 4.16 -18.83
N ASN A 151 -0.80 2.92 -19.23
CA ASN A 151 -0.52 2.58 -20.61
C ASN A 151 -1.78 2.78 -21.46
N ALA A 152 -1.73 3.77 -22.35
CA ALA A 152 -2.87 4.16 -23.17
C ALA A 152 -3.20 3.17 -24.30
N SER A 153 -2.40 2.11 -24.50
CA SER A 153 -2.73 1.01 -25.40
C SER A 153 -3.80 0.05 -24.84
N TYR A 154 -4.13 0.15 -23.54
CA TYR A 154 -5.17 -0.64 -22.91
C TYR A 154 -6.51 0.08 -22.83
N SER A 155 -7.59 -0.70 -22.83
CA SER A 155 -8.96 -0.20 -22.60
C SER A 155 -9.24 -0.10 -21.10
N TRP A 156 -9.26 1.12 -20.57
CA TRP A 156 -9.43 1.37 -19.14
C TRP A 156 -10.88 1.56 -18.73
N GLN A 157 -11.33 0.74 -17.78
CA GLN A 157 -12.70 0.76 -17.26
C GLN A 157 -12.75 1.18 -15.79
N THR A 158 -13.94 1.51 -15.30
CA THR A 158 -14.20 1.87 -13.88
C THR A 158 -15.31 1.02 -13.25
N ASN A 159 -15.89 0.10 -14.00
CA ASN A 159 -16.99 -0.78 -13.61
C ASN A 159 -16.51 -2.22 -13.30
N GLY A 160 -15.21 -2.50 -13.41
CA GLY A 160 -14.63 -3.83 -13.18
C GLY A 160 -14.84 -4.86 -14.29
N THR A 161 -15.27 -4.47 -15.50
CA THR A 161 -15.49 -5.42 -16.61
C THR A 161 -14.24 -5.75 -17.42
N ASP A 162 -13.16 -5.00 -17.24
CA ASP A 162 -11.84 -5.19 -17.85
C ASP A 162 -10.79 -4.57 -16.89
N TYR A 163 -9.61 -4.16 -17.38
CA TYR A 163 -8.62 -3.43 -16.59
C TYR A 163 -9.23 -2.25 -15.83
N ASP A 164 -9.32 -2.44 -14.53
CA ASP A 164 -10.00 -1.55 -13.62
C ASP A 164 -9.07 -0.41 -13.18
N THR A 165 -9.44 0.81 -13.55
CA THR A 165 -8.67 2.02 -13.26
C THR A 165 -8.46 2.21 -11.77
N GLN A 166 -9.50 1.98 -10.95
CA GLN A 166 -9.38 2.20 -9.50
C GLN A 166 -8.44 1.17 -8.87
N ALA A 167 -8.52 -0.10 -9.25
CA ALA A 167 -7.64 -1.15 -8.74
C ALA A 167 -6.16 -0.88 -9.10
N VAL A 168 -5.88 -0.54 -10.36
CA VAL A 168 -4.51 -0.22 -10.78
C VAL A 168 -4.03 1.09 -10.15
N ALA A 169 -4.88 2.12 -10.06
CA ALA A 169 -4.53 3.36 -9.36
C ALA A 169 -4.20 3.11 -7.88
N ALA A 170 -4.95 2.24 -7.19
CA ALA A 170 -4.66 1.90 -5.81
C ALA A 170 -3.27 1.26 -5.65
N HIS A 171 -2.88 0.39 -6.59
CA HIS A 171 -1.53 -0.19 -6.65
C HIS A 171 -0.44 0.87 -6.85
N GLU A 172 -0.57 1.69 -7.88
CA GLU A 172 0.43 2.72 -8.20
C GLU A 172 0.54 3.81 -7.11
N LEU A 173 -0.56 4.14 -6.44
CA LEU A 173 -0.55 5.03 -5.29
C LEU A 173 0.19 4.43 -4.08
N GLY A 174 0.27 3.10 -3.96
CA GLY A 174 1.13 2.48 -2.96
C GLY A 174 2.61 2.65 -3.28
N HIS A 175 3.01 2.55 -4.56
CA HIS A 175 4.38 2.88 -4.99
C HIS A 175 4.74 4.34 -4.72
N THR A 176 3.78 5.25 -4.93
CA THR A 176 3.92 6.66 -4.56
C THR A 176 4.25 6.84 -3.07
N LEU A 177 3.69 6.00 -2.20
CA LEU A 177 3.95 6.04 -0.76
C LEU A 177 5.26 5.34 -0.35
N GLY A 178 6.08 4.93 -1.33
CA GLY A 178 7.36 4.26 -1.12
C GLY A 178 7.24 2.76 -0.86
N ILE A 179 6.07 2.17 -1.11
CA ILE A 179 5.80 0.75 -0.87
C ILE A 179 6.17 -0.04 -2.12
N HIS A 180 6.97 -1.09 -1.96
CA HIS A 180 7.32 -2.02 -3.04
C HIS A 180 6.27 -3.14 -3.10
N HIS A 181 6.28 -3.94 -4.16
CA HIS A 181 5.43 -5.14 -4.23
C HIS A 181 5.59 -6.03 -3.00
N THR A 182 4.46 -6.55 -2.52
CA THR A 182 4.44 -7.55 -1.45
C THR A 182 4.95 -8.90 -1.93
N ASN A 183 5.51 -9.67 -1.01
CA ASN A 183 5.82 -11.08 -1.24
C ASN A 183 4.64 -12.02 -0.89
N LEU A 184 3.52 -11.50 -0.36
CA LEU A 184 2.33 -12.32 -0.10
C LEU A 184 1.61 -12.69 -1.39
N THR A 185 1.30 -13.97 -1.52
CA THR A 185 0.50 -14.53 -2.61
C THR A 185 -0.88 -14.99 -2.16
N SER A 186 -1.17 -14.89 -0.86
CA SER A 186 -2.40 -15.37 -0.19
C SER A 186 -3.65 -14.66 -0.67
N THR A 187 -4.82 -15.23 -0.35
CA THR A 187 -6.14 -14.62 -0.58
C THR A 187 -6.78 -14.25 0.77
N PRO A 188 -7.37 -13.05 0.93
CA PRO A 188 -7.42 -11.96 -0.04
C PRO A 188 -6.02 -11.44 -0.38
N ARG A 189 -5.86 -11.01 -1.63
CA ARG A 189 -4.57 -10.64 -2.21
C ARG A 189 -4.31 -9.16 -1.95
N PRO A 190 -3.16 -8.78 -1.37
CA PRO A 190 -2.85 -7.37 -1.12
C PRO A 190 -2.83 -6.56 -2.42
N THR A 191 -3.25 -5.30 -2.34
CA THR A 191 -3.23 -4.35 -3.46
C THR A 191 -1.82 -4.23 -4.04
N MET A 192 -0.78 -4.30 -3.21
CA MET A 192 0.62 -4.25 -3.65
C MET A 192 1.15 -5.56 -4.26
N TYR A 193 0.31 -6.54 -4.56
CA TYR A 193 0.75 -7.71 -5.31
C TYR A 193 1.08 -7.34 -6.76
N ALA A 194 2.20 -7.86 -7.28
CA ALA A 194 2.80 -7.38 -8.54
C ALA A 194 1.93 -7.61 -9.79
N SER A 195 1.11 -8.67 -9.82
CA SER A 195 0.28 -8.96 -10.99
C SER A 195 -1.15 -8.49 -10.79
N TYR A 196 -1.77 -7.92 -11.83
CA TYR A 196 -3.18 -7.53 -11.79
C TYR A 196 -4.11 -8.70 -11.45
N PHE A 197 -5.11 -8.45 -10.61
CA PHE A 197 -6.03 -9.47 -10.11
C PHE A 197 -7.49 -9.00 -10.02
N GLY A 198 -7.87 -8.01 -10.84
CA GLY A 198 -9.25 -7.55 -10.94
C GLY A 198 -9.62 -6.44 -9.95
N SER A 199 -10.91 -6.16 -9.85
CA SER A 199 -11.49 -5.09 -9.01
C SER A 199 -11.33 -5.32 -7.50
N THR A 200 -10.95 -6.52 -7.08
CA THR A 200 -10.61 -6.78 -5.66
C THR A 200 -9.37 -6.01 -5.22
N GLY A 201 -8.50 -5.60 -6.16
CA GLY A 201 -7.35 -4.73 -5.87
C GLY A 201 -7.70 -3.29 -5.48
N ARG A 202 -8.99 -2.90 -5.51
CA ARG A 202 -9.47 -1.58 -5.06
C ARG A 202 -9.34 -1.38 -3.55
N THR A 203 -9.26 -2.45 -2.76
CA THR A 203 -9.26 -2.41 -1.29
C THR A 203 -7.92 -2.85 -0.73
N LEU A 204 -7.46 -2.15 0.31
CA LEU A 204 -6.18 -2.45 0.96
C LEU A 204 -6.32 -3.58 1.98
N GLU A 205 -5.44 -4.56 1.88
CA GLU A 205 -5.29 -5.64 2.85
C GLU A 205 -4.39 -5.24 4.01
N THR A 206 -4.32 -6.09 5.04
CA THR A 206 -3.50 -5.84 6.23
C THR A 206 -2.04 -5.58 5.88
N ASP A 207 -1.47 -6.32 4.93
CA ASP A 207 -0.06 -6.17 4.56
C ASP A 207 0.23 -4.80 3.91
N ASP A 208 -0.70 -4.29 3.08
CA ASP A 208 -0.61 -2.95 2.49
C ASP A 208 -0.63 -1.85 3.57
N LYS A 209 -1.57 -1.98 4.52
CA LYS A 209 -1.72 -1.04 5.65
C LYS A 209 -0.51 -1.07 6.59
N SER A 210 0.04 -2.26 6.85
CA SER A 210 1.23 -2.44 7.66
C SER A 210 2.48 -1.85 7.00
N ALA A 211 2.58 -1.88 5.67
CA ALA A 211 3.67 -1.23 4.93
C ALA A 211 3.65 0.28 5.13
N LEU A 212 2.47 0.89 4.98
CA LEU A 212 2.28 2.32 5.18
C LEU A 212 2.54 2.74 6.63
N HIS A 213 2.02 1.97 7.59
CA HIS A 213 2.30 2.19 9.01
C HIS A 213 3.81 2.12 9.31
N CYS A 214 4.53 1.13 8.75
CA CYS A 214 5.99 1.05 8.86
C CYS A 214 6.66 2.32 8.34
N SER A 215 6.28 2.78 7.14
CA SER A 215 6.87 3.95 6.51
C SER A 215 6.80 5.17 7.42
N GLN A 216 5.61 5.45 7.95
CA GLN A 216 5.38 6.64 8.76
C GLN A 216 5.81 6.51 10.22
N SER A 217 5.91 5.29 10.75
CA SER A 217 6.53 5.08 12.06
C SER A 217 8.04 5.33 11.99
N LYS A 218 8.70 4.97 10.87
CA LYS A 218 10.14 5.17 10.68
C LYS A 218 10.48 6.59 10.23
N TYR A 219 9.62 7.18 9.41
CA TYR A 219 9.76 8.54 8.88
C TYR A 219 8.48 9.33 9.16
N PRO A 220 8.28 9.82 10.40
CA PRO A 220 7.11 10.62 10.74
C PRO A 220 7.04 11.88 9.88
N VAL A 221 5.85 12.14 9.36
CA VAL A 221 5.53 13.36 8.61
C VAL A 221 4.87 14.38 9.53
N ASN A 222 5.21 15.64 9.32
CA ASN A 222 4.59 16.78 10.00
C ASN A 222 3.43 17.35 9.18
#